data_AF-A0A536HPJ8-F1
#
_entry.id   AF-A0A536HPJ8-F1
#
_cell.length_a   1.000
_cell.length_b   1.000
_cell.length_c   1.000
_cell.angle_alpha   90.00
_cell.angle_beta   90.00
_cell.angle_gamma   90.00
#
_symmetry.space_group_name_H-M   'P 1'
#
loop_
_entity.id
_entity.type
_entity.pdbx_description
1 polymer ?
#
loop_
_entity_poly.entity_id
_entity_poly.type
_entity_poly.pdbx_seq_one_letter_code
_entity_poly.pdbx_strand_id
1 'polypeptide(L)'
;MVGGKGAHLGELSRIKGIRVPAGFCVTTDAFRRIMAEAPSIDDQLDRLSRQNPDDRVAIRTLSAEIRRTLEGIAIPDDLAAAITLALARLGDQAAYAVRSSATAEDLPTASFAGQQDTYLNIVGPAAILQHISRCWASLFTERAVTYRLRNSFDHRKVHMAVIVQQMVFPEAAGVLFTADPVTSNRKVASVEATFGLGEALVSGLVNADMYKVRDGEVVAKAVATKQLAIRASPAGGTQEDAIDPERQEQPALTDAQVVRLAQLGRRIEAHFGHPQDIEWCLVDDDFQIVQSRPITTLFPIPAVDDQENHVYISVGHQQMMTDPMKPLGLSFWQMTTPRPMYVAGGRLFVDVVRDLGSPTIRARLVELAGKSDPLIGDALQSILERGDFIPSLPDESPRGAPAGGAQAPIETDPAIVTDLIGRNQDSIAALKREIRTKSGSALFDFILADIQELRRILFDPQSHAVFMSAMEATWWLNEQLDAWLGEKNAADTLTQSAPHNVTSEMGLALLGVADVIRPHPEVVAFLQRVDDDGFLDELPALVGGGDARDAIRGFLDMYGMRCVGEIDITKPRWSERPTTLIPVLLGNIKNFEPGAGAQRFEQGRQEAWAKEQELLE
;
A
#
# COMPACT_ATOMS: atom_id res chain seq x y z
N MET A 1 -5.82 -28.61 -1.56
CA MET A 1 -6.01 -29.79 -2.45
C MET A 1 -5.88 -29.45 -3.94
N VAL A 2 -6.58 -28.42 -4.44
CA VAL A 2 -6.62 -28.11 -5.89
C VAL A 2 -6.02 -26.75 -6.26
N GLY A 3 -5.30 -26.11 -5.34
CA GLY A 3 -4.77 -24.76 -5.53
C GLY A 3 -5.86 -23.68 -5.52
N GLY A 4 -5.42 -22.42 -5.63
CA GLY A 4 -6.28 -21.24 -5.62
C GLY A 4 -7.21 -21.16 -6.83
N LYS A 5 -6.62 -21.09 -8.04
CA LYS A 5 -7.38 -21.10 -9.32
C LYS A 5 -8.38 -22.26 -9.43
N GLY A 6 -7.96 -23.48 -9.06
CA GLY A 6 -8.81 -24.67 -9.16
C GLY A 6 -10.01 -24.61 -8.21
N ALA A 7 -9.81 -24.09 -7.00
CA ALA A 7 -10.89 -23.88 -6.04
C ALA A 7 -11.88 -22.82 -6.53
N HIS A 8 -11.39 -21.67 -7.04
CA HIS A 8 -12.24 -20.63 -7.59
C HIS A 8 -13.06 -21.10 -8.80
N LEU A 9 -12.47 -21.89 -9.71
CA LEU A 9 -13.21 -22.51 -10.82
C LEU A 9 -14.30 -23.47 -10.33
N GLY A 10 -14.00 -24.26 -9.30
CA GLY A 10 -14.99 -25.12 -8.65
C GLY A 10 -16.19 -24.36 -8.11
N GLU A 11 -15.96 -23.24 -7.40
CA GLU A 11 -17.04 -22.39 -6.89
C GLU A 11 -17.79 -21.67 -8.03
N LEU A 12 -17.09 -21.11 -9.02
CA LEU A 12 -17.71 -20.48 -10.20
C LEU A 12 -18.68 -21.43 -10.92
N SER A 13 -18.32 -22.72 -11.04
CA SER A 13 -19.16 -23.73 -11.71
C SER A 13 -20.52 -23.96 -11.02
N ARG A 14 -20.65 -23.58 -9.75
CA ARG A 14 -21.90 -23.70 -8.97
C ARG A 14 -22.82 -22.50 -9.13
N ILE A 15 -22.31 -21.39 -9.68
CA ILE A 15 -23.09 -20.16 -9.84
C ILE A 15 -24.05 -20.35 -11.01
N LYS A 16 -25.36 -20.42 -10.72
CA LYS A 16 -26.40 -20.54 -11.74
C LYS A 16 -26.27 -19.43 -12.77
N GLY A 17 -26.24 -19.77 -14.06
CA GLY A 17 -26.20 -18.82 -15.16
C GLY A 17 -24.82 -18.19 -15.41
N ILE A 18 -23.76 -18.76 -14.84
CA ILE A 18 -22.37 -18.57 -15.26
C ILE A 18 -21.93 -19.83 -16.00
N ARG A 19 -21.31 -19.68 -17.17
CA ARG A 19 -20.75 -20.81 -17.92
C ARG A 19 -19.27 -20.91 -17.64
N VAL A 20 -18.82 -22.06 -17.15
CA VAL A 20 -17.41 -22.39 -16.95
C VAL A 20 -17.10 -23.60 -17.83
N PRO A 21 -16.03 -23.59 -18.65
CA PRO A 21 -15.68 -24.76 -19.46
C PRO A 21 -15.41 -25.97 -18.57
N ALA A 22 -15.90 -27.14 -18.98
CA ALA A 22 -15.76 -28.37 -18.20
C ALA A 22 -14.30 -28.79 -18.09
N GLY A 23 -13.95 -29.45 -16.99
CA GLY A 23 -12.58 -29.84 -16.73
C GLY A 23 -12.44 -30.58 -15.41
N PHE A 24 -11.19 -30.84 -15.02
CA PHE A 24 -10.85 -31.45 -13.75
C PHE A 24 -9.53 -30.89 -13.21
N CYS A 25 -9.26 -31.13 -11.93
CA CYS A 25 -7.99 -30.80 -11.30
C CYS A 25 -7.22 -32.07 -10.98
N VAL A 26 -5.98 -32.15 -11.44
CA VAL A 26 -4.96 -33.05 -10.92
C VAL A 26 -4.51 -32.48 -9.58
N THR A 27 -4.80 -33.21 -8.50
CA THR A 27 -4.64 -32.70 -7.13
C THR A 27 -3.18 -32.55 -6.73
N THR A 28 -2.94 -31.80 -5.66
CA THR A 28 -1.61 -31.67 -5.04
C THR A 28 -1.01 -33.00 -4.59
N ASP A 29 -1.81 -34.05 -4.45
CA ASP A 29 -1.37 -35.38 -4.03
C ASP A 29 -0.58 -36.08 -5.13
N ALA A 30 -1.01 -35.89 -6.39
CA ALA A 30 -0.25 -36.31 -7.56
C ALA A 30 1.12 -35.64 -7.59
N PHE A 31 1.19 -34.33 -7.35
CA PHE A 31 2.46 -33.61 -7.25
C PHE A 31 3.35 -34.14 -6.13
N ARG A 32 2.79 -34.40 -4.93
CA ARG A 32 3.54 -34.98 -3.80
C ARG A 32 4.13 -36.34 -4.13
N ARG A 33 3.42 -37.19 -4.88
CA ARG A 33 3.94 -38.49 -5.34
C ARG A 33 5.12 -38.33 -6.29
N ILE A 34 5.02 -37.42 -7.27
CA ILE A 34 6.12 -37.13 -8.22
C ILE A 34 7.34 -36.56 -7.49
N MET A 35 7.14 -35.66 -6.54
CA MET A 35 8.23 -35.15 -5.70
C MET A 35 8.90 -36.27 -4.89
N ALA A 36 8.14 -37.24 -4.38
CA ALA A 36 8.71 -38.37 -3.63
C ALA A 36 9.54 -39.34 -4.50
N GLU A 37 9.26 -39.40 -5.81
CA GLU A 37 10.04 -40.20 -6.78
C GLU A 37 11.25 -39.44 -7.33
N ALA A 38 11.37 -38.14 -7.05
CA ALA A 38 12.44 -37.29 -7.57
C ALA A 38 13.76 -37.56 -6.83
N PRO A 39 14.82 -38.04 -7.52
CA PRO A 39 16.08 -38.35 -6.88
C PRO A 39 16.76 -37.09 -6.34
N SER A 40 17.25 -37.15 -5.10
CA SER A 40 18.00 -36.07 -4.43
C SER A 40 17.25 -34.72 -4.35
N ILE A 41 15.92 -34.71 -4.51
CA ILE A 41 15.15 -33.47 -4.55
C ILE A 41 15.25 -32.68 -3.24
N ASP A 42 15.28 -33.37 -2.09
CA ASP A 42 15.36 -32.72 -0.78
C ASP A 42 16.68 -31.95 -0.61
N ASP A 43 17.80 -32.53 -1.03
CA ASP A 43 19.11 -31.87 -1.01
C ASP A 43 19.14 -30.67 -1.97
N GLN A 44 18.52 -30.79 -3.15
CA GLN A 44 18.41 -29.69 -4.09
C GLN A 44 17.56 -28.54 -3.52
N LEU A 45 16.47 -28.84 -2.84
CA LEU A 45 15.62 -27.85 -2.17
C LEU A 45 16.34 -27.17 -1.01
N ASP A 46 17.11 -27.90 -0.20
CA ASP A 46 17.91 -27.31 0.88
C ASP A 46 19.00 -26.37 0.34
N ARG A 47 19.67 -26.76 -0.74
CA ARG A 47 20.63 -25.89 -1.43
C ARG A 47 19.97 -24.64 -1.96
N LEU A 48 18.75 -24.75 -2.47
CA LEU A 48 17.97 -23.63 -2.99
C LEU A 48 17.56 -22.66 -1.87
N SER A 49 17.07 -23.17 -0.75
CA SER A 49 16.63 -22.37 0.41
C SER A 49 17.75 -21.58 1.09
N ARG A 50 19.02 -21.96 0.89
CA ARG A 50 20.19 -21.23 1.42
C ARG A 50 20.78 -20.23 0.43
N GLN A 51 20.23 -20.12 -0.78
CA GLN A 51 20.74 -19.16 -1.77
C GLN A 51 20.40 -17.73 -1.41
N ASN A 52 21.32 -16.82 -1.76
CA ASN A 52 21.04 -15.39 -1.75
C ASN A 52 20.00 -15.09 -2.86
N PRO A 53 18.86 -14.42 -2.56
CA PRO A 53 17.87 -14.04 -3.56
C PRO A 53 18.41 -13.20 -4.74
N ASP A 54 19.56 -12.55 -4.56
CA ASP A 54 20.19 -11.73 -5.60
C ASP A 54 21.23 -12.49 -6.44
N ASP A 55 21.58 -13.73 -6.08
CA ASP A 55 22.44 -14.59 -6.90
C ASP A 55 21.62 -15.29 -8.00
N ARG A 56 21.36 -14.54 -9.07
CA ARG A 56 20.58 -15.01 -10.22
C ARG A 56 21.20 -16.22 -10.91
N VAL A 57 22.53 -16.33 -10.95
CA VAL A 57 23.23 -17.40 -11.67
C VAL A 57 23.08 -18.73 -10.93
N ALA A 58 23.27 -18.72 -9.60
CA ALA A 58 23.06 -19.90 -8.78
C ALA A 58 21.60 -20.35 -8.82
N ILE A 59 20.65 -19.41 -8.65
CA ILE A 59 19.22 -19.71 -8.69
C ILE A 59 18.83 -20.30 -10.04
N ARG A 60 19.24 -19.69 -11.16
CA ARG A 60 18.93 -20.20 -12.51
C ARG A 60 19.45 -21.61 -12.74
N THR A 61 20.67 -21.90 -12.28
CA THR A 61 21.32 -23.20 -12.46
C THR A 61 20.59 -24.29 -11.68
N LEU A 62 20.39 -24.09 -10.36
CA LEU A 62 19.68 -25.05 -9.49
C LEU A 62 18.22 -25.23 -9.92
N SER A 63 17.54 -24.14 -10.29
CA SER A 63 16.17 -24.17 -10.82
C SER A 63 16.08 -25.04 -12.08
N ALA A 64 17.02 -24.86 -13.02
CA ALA A 64 17.05 -25.64 -14.25
C ALA A 64 17.38 -27.13 -14.03
N GLU A 65 18.17 -27.46 -13.00
CA GLU A 65 18.42 -28.84 -12.59
C GLU A 65 17.16 -29.48 -12.03
N ILE A 66 16.51 -28.85 -11.05
CA ILE A 66 15.27 -29.36 -10.42
C ILE A 66 14.18 -29.56 -11.46
N ARG A 67 14.00 -28.59 -12.37
CA ARG A 67 13.02 -28.71 -13.46
C ARG A 67 13.27 -29.90 -14.36
N ARG A 68 14.53 -30.11 -14.78
CA ARG A 68 14.90 -31.27 -15.61
C ARG A 68 14.68 -32.59 -14.87
N THR A 69 14.97 -32.65 -13.57
CA THR A 69 14.66 -33.82 -12.75
C THR A 69 13.16 -34.11 -12.78
N LEU A 70 12.31 -33.13 -12.51
CA LEU A 70 10.86 -33.31 -12.47
C LEU A 70 10.26 -33.67 -13.84
N GLU A 71 10.71 -33.03 -14.91
CA GLU A 71 10.27 -33.33 -16.28
C GLU A 71 10.73 -34.72 -16.77
N GLY A 72 11.75 -35.31 -16.14
CA GLY A 72 12.25 -36.65 -16.44
C GLY A 72 11.55 -37.78 -15.71
N ILE A 73 10.70 -37.49 -14.71
CA ILE A 73 9.97 -38.51 -13.95
C ILE A 73 8.74 -38.94 -14.74
N ALA A 74 8.60 -40.25 -14.97
CA ALA A 74 7.40 -40.80 -15.56
C ALA A 74 6.22 -40.69 -14.58
N ILE A 75 5.06 -40.23 -15.06
CA ILE A 75 3.85 -40.20 -14.25
C ILE A 75 3.43 -41.64 -13.95
N PRO A 76 3.23 -42.05 -12.67
CA PRO A 76 2.85 -43.41 -12.30
C PRO A 76 1.60 -43.90 -13.05
N ASP A 77 1.61 -45.17 -13.45
CA ASP A 77 0.58 -45.77 -14.33
C ASP A 77 -0.85 -45.60 -13.79
N ASP A 78 -1.04 -45.72 -12.47
CA ASP A 78 -2.33 -45.54 -11.82
C ASP A 78 -2.83 -44.07 -11.91
N LEU A 79 -1.92 -43.11 -11.77
CA LEU A 79 -2.22 -41.68 -11.91
C LEU A 79 -2.48 -41.32 -13.38
N ALA A 80 -1.67 -41.84 -14.31
CA ALA A 80 -1.90 -41.67 -15.74
C ALA A 80 -3.25 -42.28 -16.16
N ALA A 81 -3.60 -43.48 -15.68
CA ALA A 81 -4.89 -44.12 -15.92
C ALA A 81 -6.07 -43.27 -15.38
N ALA A 82 -5.93 -42.69 -14.18
CA ALA A 82 -6.96 -41.82 -13.62
C ALA A 82 -7.17 -40.53 -14.45
N ILE A 83 -6.08 -39.90 -14.89
CA ILE A 83 -6.13 -38.68 -15.73
C ILE A 83 -6.76 -38.99 -17.10
N THR A 84 -6.31 -40.06 -17.75
CA THR A 84 -6.82 -40.48 -19.07
C THR A 84 -8.28 -40.93 -19.03
N LEU A 85 -8.72 -41.57 -17.94
CA LEU A 85 -10.13 -41.88 -17.72
C LEU A 85 -10.99 -40.62 -17.60
N ALA A 86 -10.50 -39.59 -16.92
CA ALA A 86 -11.19 -38.30 -16.82
C ALA A 86 -11.27 -37.61 -18.19
N LEU A 87 -10.19 -37.65 -18.98
CA LEU A 87 -10.16 -37.12 -20.36
C LEU A 87 -11.14 -37.85 -21.28
N ALA A 88 -11.20 -39.19 -21.22
CA ALA A 88 -12.11 -39.98 -22.04
C ALA A 88 -13.58 -39.61 -21.82
N ARG A 89 -13.96 -39.18 -20.60
CA ARG A 89 -15.32 -38.70 -20.29
C ARG A 89 -15.62 -37.31 -20.85
N LEU A 90 -14.60 -36.48 -21.06
CA LEU A 90 -14.71 -35.11 -21.57
C LEU A 90 -14.42 -35.00 -23.09
N GLY A 91 -13.87 -36.06 -23.69
CA GLY A 91 -13.45 -36.14 -25.09
C GLY A 91 -11.93 -36.17 -25.20
N ASP A 92 -11.35 -37.33 -25.44
CA ASP A 92 -9.89 -37.55 -25.49
C ASP A 92 -9.19 -36.88 -26.67
N GLN A 93 -9.92 -36.62 -27.76
CA GLN A 93 -9.45 -35.89 -28.95
C GLN A 93 -9.79 -34.39 -28.94
N ALA A 94 -10.45 -33.90 -27.88
CA ALA A 94 -10.68 -32.47 -27.73
C ALA A 94 -9.38 -31.75 -27.36
N ALA A 95 -9.35 -30.43 -27.58
CA ALA A 95 -8.28 -29.58 -27.11
C ALA A 95 -8.53 -29.14 -25.66
N TYR A 96 -7.45 -29.00 -24.89
CA TYR A 96 -7.49 -28.60 -23.48
C TYR A 96 -6.49 -27.48 -23.17
N ALA A 97 -6.86 -26.64 -22.22
CA ALA A 97 -5.95 -25.75 -21.51
C ALA A 97 -5.42 -26.46 -20.26
N VAL A 98 -4.09 -26.55 -20.13
CA VAL A 98 -3.40 -27.13 -18.97
C VAL A 98 -2.80 -25.99 -18.16
N ARG A 99 -3.37 -25.71 -17.00
CA ARG A 99 -3.10 -24.51 -16.20
C ARG A 99 -2.58 -24.88 -14.81
N SER A 100 -1.49 -24.25 -14.40
CA SER A 100 -0.98 -24.35 -13.03
C SER A 100 -1.94 -23.72 -12.01
N SER A 101 -2.09 -24.37 -10.85
CA SER A 101 -2.83 -23.84 -9.70
C SER A 101 -2.09 -24.17 -8.41
N ALA A 102 -1.33 -23.20 -7.89
CA ALA A 102 -0.57 -23.41 -6.67
C ALA A 102 -1.39 -23.15 -5.40
N THR A 103 -0.98 -23.77 -4.29
CA THR A 103 -1.63 -23.59 -2.98
C THR A 103 -1.38 -22.24 -2.33
N ALA A 104 -0.30 -21.56 -2.70
CA ALA A 104 0.09 -20.27 -2.13
C ALA A 104 -0.32 -19.08 -3.00
N GLU A 105 -1.00 -19.31 -4.13
CA GLU A 105 -1.26 -18.31 -5.17
C GLU A 105 -2.17 -17.16 -4.73
N ASP A 106 -3.09 -17.44 -3.79
CA ASP A 106 -4.12 -16.52 -3.30
C ASP A 106 -3.96 -16.22 -1.79
N LEU A 107 -2.73 -16.30 -1.25
CA LEU A 107 -2.51 -15.86 0.13
C LEU A 107 -2.76 -14.35 0.24
N PRO A 108 -3.43 -13.85 1.29
CA PRO A 108 -3.76 -12.42 1.43
C PRO A 108 -2.56 -11.48 1.33
N THR A 109 -1.37 -11.97 1.64
CA THR A 109 -0.11 -11.23 1.63
C THR A 109 0.84 -11.62 0.49
N ALA A 110 0.48 -12.58 -0.36
CA ALA A 110 1.34 -13.08 -1.43
C ALA A 110 0.53 -13.47 -2.66
N SER A 111 0.66 -12.70 -3.75
CA SER A 111 0.12 -13.05 -5.05
C SER A 111 1.23 -13.63 -5.91
N PHE A 112 1.13 -14.92 -6.25
CA PHE A 112 2.02 -15.57 -7.24
C PHE A 112 1.55 -15.32 -8.68
N ALA A 113 0.71 -14.30 -8.89
CA ALA A 113 0.10 -14.00 -10.17
C ALA A 113 1.13 -13.92 -11.31
N GLY A 114 0.84 -14.65 -12.40
CA GLY A 114 1.62 -14.65 -13.63
C GLY A 114 3.04 -15.25 -13.50
N GLN A 115 3.33 -16.00 -12.43
CA GLN A 115 4.66 -16.64 -12.24
C GLN A 115 4.74 -18.08 -12.73
N GLN A 116 3.62 -18.69 -13.12
CA GLN A 116 3.53 -20.12 -13.42
C GLN A 116 2.95 -20.35 -14.81
N ASP A 117 3.35 -21.46 -15.42
CA ASP A 117 3.07 -21.71 -16.83
C ASP A 117 1.61 -22.12 -17.04
N THR A 118 1.06 -21.70 -18.17
CA THR A 118 -0.21 -22.15 -18.72
C THR A 118 0.02 -22.53 -20.18
N TYR A 119 -0.55 -23.64 -20.61
CA TYR A 119 -0.40 -24.17 -21.96
C TYR A 119 -1.78 -24.32 -22.59
N LEU A 120 -1.99 -23.69 -23.73
CA LEU A 120 -3.29 -23.66 -24.42
C LEU A 120 -3.31 -24.61 -25.62
N ASN A 121 -4.52 -25.06 -25.98
CA ASN A 121 -4.79 -25.90 -27.14
C ASN A 121 -3.94 -27.20 -27.21
N ILE A 122 -3.87 -27.91 -26.09
CA ILE A 122 -3.15 -29.19 -26.00
C ILE A 122 -4.10 -30.33 -26.37
N VAL A 123 -3.70 -31.15 -27.34
CA VAL A 123 -4.52 -32.25 -27.89
C VAL A 123 -3.84 -33.58 -27.62
N GLY A 124 -4.62 -34.56 -27.14
CA GLY A 124 -4.17 -35.93 -26.96
C GLY A 124 -3.62 -36.25 -25.56
N PRO A 125 -3.91 -37.45 -25.01
CA PRO A 125 -3.53 -37.82 -23.64
C PRO A 125 -2.03 -37.69 -23.33
N ALA A 126 -1.16 -38.12 -24.25
CA ALA A 126 0.29 -38.08 -24.05
C ALA A 126 0.81 -36.64 -23.92
N ALA A 127 0.32 -35.73 -24.76
CA ALA A 127 0.69 -34.32 -24.68
C ALA A 127 0.17 -33.69 -23.39
N ILE A 128 -1.04 -34.01 -22.95
CA ILE A 128 -1.61 -33.49 -21.70
C ILE A 128 -0.76 -33.93 -20.49
N LEU A 129 -0.37 -35.21 -20.41
CA LEU A 129 0.51 -35.72 -19.35
C LEU A 129 1.87 -35.00 -19.34
N GLN A 130 2.46 -34.76 -20.51
CA GLN A 130 3.70 -33.99 -20.63
C GLN A 130 3.54 -32.56 -20.10
N HIS A 131 2.45 -31.88 -20.44
CA HIS A 131 2.21 -30.50 -20.00
C HIS A 131 1.85 -30.41 -18.51
N ILE A 132 1.21 -31.43 -17.92
CA ILE A 132 1.04 -31.54 -16.47
C ILE A 132 2.41 -31.56 -15.77
N SER A 133 3.35 -32.37 -16.29
CA SER A 133 4.72 -32.41 -15.77
C SER A 133 5.43 -31.06 -15.88
N ARG A 134 5.25 -30.35 -17.00
CA ARG A 134 5.78 -28.98 -17.17
C ARG A 134 5.17 -27.99 -16.20
N CYS A 135 3.86 -28.05 -15.94
CA CYS A 135 3.21 -27.21 -14.93
C CYS A 135 3.79 -27.44 -13.52
N TRP A 136 4.08 -28.70 -13.14
CA TRP A 136 4.78 -28.99 -11.88
C TRP A 136 6.19 -28.40 -11.85
N ALA A 137 6.96 -28.56 -12.94
CA ALA A 137 8.28 -27.98 -13.07
C ALA A 137 8.26 -26.44 -13.03
N SER A 138 7.19 -25.80 -13.53
CA SER A 138 7.05 -24.34 -13.51
C SER A 138 7.08 -23.73 -12.10
N LEU A 139 6.80 -24.53 -11.06
CA LEU A 139 6.96 -24.09 -9.68
C LEU A 139 8.41 -23.68 -9.37
N PHE A 140 9.39 -24.25 -10.07
CA PHE A 140 10.82 -24.02 -9.91
C PHE A 140 11.41 -23.19 -11.06
N THR A 141 10.64 -22.28 -11.66
CA THR A 141 11.21 -21.24 -12.52
C THR A 141 12.04 -20.25 -11.70
N GLU A 142 13.03 -19.60 -12.33
CA GLU A 142 13.87 -18.58 -11.66
C GLU A 142 13.02 -17.51 -10.96
N ARG A 143 11.99 -17.00 -11.65
CA ARG A 143 11.07 -15.99 -11.11
C ARG A 143 10.31 -16.50 -9.88
N ALA A 144 9.77 -17.71 -9.94
CA ALA A 144 9.00 -18.28 -8.83
C ALA A 144 9.87 -18.60 -7.60
N VAL A 145 11.10 -19.08 -7.82
CA VAL A 145 12.07 -19.34 -6.75
C VAL A 145 12.53 -18.05 -6.08
N THR A 146 12.97 -17.06 -6.87
CA THR A 146 13.43 -15.77 -6.35
C THR A 146 12.34 -15.07 -5.54
N TYR A 147 11.09 -15.12 -6.01
CA TYR A 147 9.96 -14.59 -5.25
C TYR A 147 9.80 -15.27 -3.89
N ARG A 148 9.88 -16.61 -3.84
CA ARG A 148 9.79 -17.35 -2.58
C ARG A 148 10.94 -17.05 -1.63
N LEU A 149 12.17 -16.96 -2.13
CA LEU A 149 13.34 -16.61 -1.31
C LEU A 149 13.19 -15.22 -0.69
N ARG A 150 12.78 -14.22 -1.49
CA ARG A 150 12.54 -12.84 -1.01
C ARG A 150 11.45 -12.75 0.05
N ASN A 151 10.42 -13.57 -0.06
CA ASN A 151 9.29 -13.60 0.88
C ASN A 151 9.46 -14.67 1.97
N SER A 152 10.65 -15.29 2.09
CA SER A 152 10.93 -16.35 3.08
C SER A 152 9.93 -17.52 3.06
N PHE A 153 9.40 -17.86 1.88
CA PHE A 153 8.54 -19.03 1.71
C PHE A 153 9.37 -20.30 1.52
N ASP A 154 9.16 -21.26 2.41
CA ASP A 154 9.72 -22.61 2.29
C ASP A 154 9.23 -23.29 1.00
N HIS A 155 10.17 -23.71 0.17
CA HIS A 155 9.90 -24.36 -1.11
C HIS A 155 9.16 -25.69 -0.97
N ARG A 156 9.29 -26.38 0.18
CA ARG A 156 8.63 -27.67 0.45
C ARG A 156 7.14 -27.53 0.77
N LYS A 157 6.72 -26.35 1.25
CA LYS A 157 5.34 -26.08 1.67
C LYS A 157 4.44 -25.63 0.54
N VAL A 158 5.01 -25.35 -0.64
CA VAL A 158 4.23 -24.95 -1.81
C VAL A 158 3.96 -26.18 -2.66
N HIS A 159 2.68 -26.46 -2.89
CA HIS A 159 2.25 -27.57 -3.72
C HIS A 159 1.54 -27.06 -4.96
N MET A 160 1.60 -27.85 -6.03
CA MET A 160 1.01 -27.53 -7.32
C MET A 160 -0.11 -28.52 -7.65
N ALA A 161 -1.32 -28.01 -7.87
CA ALA A 161 -2.33 -28.71 -8.62
C ALA A 161 -2.28 -28.26 -10.09
N VAL A 162 -2.85 -29.06 -10.98
CA VAL A 162 -2.94 -28.73 -12.41
C VAL A 162 -4.39 -28.85 -12.87
N ILE A 163 -4.92 -27.78 -13.42
CA ILE A 163 -6.25 -27.72 -14.02
C ILE A 163 -6.12 -28.20 -15.47
N VAL A 164 -6.95 -29.15 -15.86
CA VAL A 164 -7.12 -29.57 -17.25
C VAL A 164 -8.55 -29.22 -17.64
N GLN A 165 -8.70 -28.18 -18.44
CA GLN A 165 -9.97 -27.57 -18.78
C GLN A 165 -10.19 -27.63 -20.30
N GLN A 166 -11.40 -27.91 -20.75
CA GLN A 166 -11.73 -27.90 -22.18
C GLN A 166 -11.39 -26.54 -22.79
N MET A 167 -10.74 -26.57 -23.94
CA MET A 167 -10.33 -25.37 -24.65
C MET A 167 -11.55 -24.66 -25.22
N VAL A 168 -11.55 -23.34 -25.07
CA VAL A 168 -12.54 -22.44 -25.68
C VAL A 168 -11.89 -21.79 -26.89
N PHE A 169 -12.63 -21.65 -27.99
CA PHE A 169 -12.16 -21.02 -29.22
C PHE A 169 -12.88 -19.68 -29.43
N PRO A 170 -12.49 -18.62 -28.71
CA PRO A 170 -13.20 -17.34 -28.70
C PRO A 170 -13.01 -16.49 -29.96
N GLU A 171 -14.05 -15.71 -30.25
CA GLU A 171 -13.96 -14.56 -31.16
C GLU A 171 -13.22 -13.39 -30.48
N ALA A 172 -13.50 -13.18 -29.20
CA ALA A 172 -12.88 -12.19 -28.34
C ALA A 172 -12.68 -12.74 -26.92
N ALA A 173 -11.63 -12.29 -26.25
CA ALA A 173 -11.34 -12.65 -24.87
C ALA A 173 -10.74 -11.46 -24.13
N GLY A 174 -10.70 -11.54 -22.82
CA GLY A 174 -10.06 -10.50 -22.03
C GLY A 174 -10.28 -10.63 -20.53
N VAL A 175 -10.17 -9.50 -19.87
CA VAL A 175 -10.22 -9.39 -18.40
C VAL A 175 -11.34 -8.42 -18.00
N LEU A 176 -12.01 -8.72 -16.89
CA LEU A 176 -13.02 -7.89 -16.26
C LEU A 176 -12.63 -7.68 -14.80
N PHE A 177 -12.42 -6.42 -14.41
CA PHE A 177 -12.31 -6.02 -13.02
C PHE A 177 -13.66 -5.47 -12.55
N THR A 178 -14.23 -6.01 -11.46
CA THR A 178 -15.51 -5.50 -10.91
C THR A 178 -15.34 -4.19 -10.13
N ALA A 179 -14.10 -3.77 -9.87
CA ALA A 179 -13.76 -2.44 -9.39
C ALA A 179 -12.68 -1.84 -10.30
N ASP A 180 -12.71 -0.52 -10.50
CA ASP A 180 -11.68 0.16 -11.30
C ASP A 180 -10.30 0.00 -10.64
N PRO A 181 -9.32 -0.66 -11.29
CA PRO A 181 -8.02 -0.95 -10.69
C PRO A 181 -7.17 0.30 -10.47
N VAL A 182 -7.48 1.42 -11.14
CA VAL A 182 -6.73 2.68 -11.00
C VAL A 182 -7.31 3.53 -9.87
N THR A 183 -8.62 3.74 -9.88
CA THR A 183 -9.29 4.63 -8.91
C THR A 183 -9.77 3.91 -7.66
N SER A 184 -9.69 2.58 -7.63
CA SER A 184 -10.33 1.71 -6.63
C SER A 184 -11.85 1.91 -6.50
N ASN A 185 -12.50 2.52 -7.50
CA ASN A 185 -13.93 2.76 -7.49
C ASN A 185 -14.68 1.44 -7.69
N ARG A 186 -15.28 0.94 -6.60
CA ARG A 186 -16.03 -0.32 -6.57
C ARG A 186 -17.37 -0.27 -7.31
N LYS A 187 -17.87 0.91 -7.69
CA LYS A 187 -19.09 1.08 -8.50
C LYS A 187 -18.82 1.08 -10.01
N VAL A 188 -17.55 1.14 -10.42
CA VAL A 188 -17.15 1.10 -11.82
C VAL A 188 -16.50 -0.25 -12.11
N ALA A 189 -17.00 -0.95 -13.12
CA ALA A 189 -16.34 -2.13 -13.66
C ALA A 189 -15.47 -1.75 -14.86
N SER A 190 -14.28 -2.30 -14.96
CA SER A 190 -13.35 -2.08 -16.09
C SER A 190 -13.24 -3.36 -16.91
N VAL A 191 -13.48 -3.26 -18.21
CA VAL A 191 -13.39 -4.38 -19.16
C VAL A 191 -12.24 -4.11 -20.12
N GLU A 192 -11.35 -5.08 -20.25
CA GLU A 192 -10.31 -5.12 -21.28
C GLU A 192 -10.67 -6.23 -22.27
N ALA A 193 -10.64 -5.94 -23.58
CA ALA A 193 -11.03 -6.90 -24.61
C ALA A 193 -10.08 -6.88 -25.81
N THR A 194 -9.74 -8.06 -26.32
CA THR A 194 -8.99 -8.24 -27.56
C THR A 194 -9.59 -9.37 -28.40
N PHE A 195 -9.18 -9.47 -29.67
CA PHE A 195 -9.61 -10.54 -30.57
C PHE A 195 -8.82 -11.83 -30.30
N GLY A 196 -9.48 -12.99 -30.47
CA GLY A 196 -8.86 -14.29 -30.27
C GLY A 196 -8.63 -14.65 -28.81
N LEU A 197 -7.54 -15.36 -28.53
CA LEU A 197 -7.22 -15.91 -27.20
C LEU A 197 -6.66 -14.84 -26.25
N GLY A 198 -7.08 -14.91 -24.99
CA GLY A 198 -6.68 -13.96 -23.93
C GLY A 198 -5.21 -14.02 -23.52
N GLU A 199 -4.45 -15.04 -23.94
CA GLU A 199 -3.01 -15.18 -23.69
C GLU A 199 -2.22 -13.94 -24.14
N ALA A 200 -2.64 -13.32 -25.23
CA ALA A 200 -1.99 -12.15 -25.80
C ALA A 200 -2.04 -10.94 -24.86
N LEU A 201 -3.18 -10.78 -24.17
CA LEU A 201 -3.41 -9.70 -23.21
C LEU A 201 -2.58 -9.90 -21.95
N VAL A 202 -2.60 -11.13 -21.40
CA VAL A 202 -1.83 -11.48 -20.19
C VAL A 202 -0.32 -11.37 -20.42
N SER A 203 0.14 -11.63 -21.64
CA SER A 203 1.55 -11.55 -22.03
C SER A 203 2.00 -10.12 -22.40
N GLY A 204 1.09 -9.15 -22.45
CA GLY A 204 1.39 -7.76 -22.83
C GLY A 204 1.82 -7.58 -24.28
N LEU A 205 1.46 -8.52 -25.16
CA LEU A 205 1.85 -8.53 -26.58
C LEU A 205 0.92 -7.69 -27.46
N VAL A 206 -0.30 -7.41 -26.99
CA VAL A 206 -1.32 -6.70 -27.77
C VAL A 206 -1.93 -5.56 -26.95
N ASN A 207 -2.29 -4.48 -27.65
CA ASN A 207 -3.18 -3.47 -27.09
C ASN A 207 -4.61 -4.03 -27.01
N ALA A 208 -5.36 -3.67 -25.98
CA ALA A 208 -6.77 -4.07 -25.82
C ALA A 208 -7.69 -2.86 -25.79
N ASP A 209 -8.95 -3.10 -26.15
CA ASP A 209 -10.01 -2.12 -25.96
C ASP A 209 -10.34 -2.01 -24.47
N MET A 210 -10.56 -0.78 -24.02
CA MET A 210 -10.86 -0.47 -22.63
C MET A 210 -12.27 0.10 -22.53
N TYR A 211 -13.08 -0.49 -21.65
CA TYR A 211 -14.43 -0.02 -21.36
C TYR A 211 -14.59 0.19 -19.86
N LYS A 212 -15.28 1.28 -19.47
CA LYS A 212 -15.73 1.48 -18.09
C LYS A 212 -17.25 1.43 -18.05
N VAL A 213 -17.78 0.60 -17.17
CA VAL A 213 -19.23 0.41 -16.98
C VAL A 213 -19.62 0.89 -15.60
N ARG A 214 -20.63 1.75 -15.52
CA ARG A 214 -21.23 2.24 -14.29
C ARG A 214 -22.74 2.23 -14.44
N ASP A 215 -23.45 1.74 -13.42
CA ASP A 215 -24.92 1.74 -13.36
C ASP A 215 -25.63 1.15 -14.60
N GLY A 216 -24.98 0.16 -15.25
CA GLY A 216 -25.53 -0.52 -16.43
C GLY A 216 -25.22 0.15 -17.77
N GLU A 217 -24.42 1.21 -17.78
CA GLU A 217 -24.07 1.98 -18.98
C GLU A 217 -22.55 2.04 -19.19
N VAL A 218 -22.13 2.09 -20.46
CA VAL A 218 -20.72 2.33 -20.82
C VAL A 218 -20.44 3.82 -20.69
N VAL A 219 -19.71 4.21 -19.65
CA VAL A 219 -19.39 5.62 -19.35
C VAL A 219 -18.07 6.09 -19.95
N ALA A 220 -17.18 5.16 -20.32
CA ALA A 220 -15.98 5.46 -21.08
C ALA A 220 -15.60 4.29 -21.98
N LYS A 221 -15.08 4.59 -23.17
CA LYS A 221 -14.65 3.61 -24.18
C LYS A 221 -13.41 4.13 -24.89
N ALA A 222 -12.37 3.30 -24.97
CA ALA A 222 -11.19 3.53 -25.78
C ALA A 222 -10.92 2.28 -26.61
N VAL A 223 -10.98 2.42 -27.93
CA VAL A 223 -10.71 1.32 -28.87
C VAL A 223 -9.27 1.41 -29.31
N ALA A 224 -8.52 0.33 -29.13
CA ALA A 224 -7.10 0.28 -29.49
C ALA A 224 -6.91 -0.34 -30.88
N THR A 225 -5.84 0.06 -31.56
CA THR A 225 -5.41 -0.59 -32.80
C THR A 225 -4.81 -1.96 -32.47
N LYS A 226 -5.54 -3.02 -32.81
CA LYS A 226 -5.18 -4.43 -32.56
C LYS A 226 -4.55 -5.02 -33.81
N GLN A 227 -3.22 -5.09 -33.88
CA GLN A 227 -2.49 -5.56 -35.07
C GLN A 227 -2.34 -7.09 -35.13
N LEU A 228 -2.32 -7.75 -33.97
CA LEU A 228 -2.07 -9.18 -33.83
C LEU A 228 -3.16 -9.81 -32.94
N ALA A 229 -3.51 -11.05 -33.23
CA ALA A 229 -4.33 -11.90 -32.37
C ALA A 229 -3.64 -13.26 -32.19
N ILE A 230 -3.73 -13.84 -30.99
CA ILE A 230 -3.33 -15.23 -30.78
C ILE A 230 -4.54 -16.13 -31.08
N ARG A 231 -4.34 -17.15 -31.91
CA ARG A 231 -5.35 -18.15 -32.24
C ARG A 231 -4.85 -19.56 -31.95
N ALA A 232 -5.78 -20.48 -31.77
CA ALA A 232 -5.47 -21.89 -31.66
C ALA A 232 -5.01 -22.44 -33.02
N SER A 233 -3.87 -23.14 -33.04
CA SER A 233 -3.38 -23.81 -34.24
C SER A 233 -4.13 -25.14 -34.46
N PRO A 234 -4.52 -25.49 -35.70
CA PRO A 234 -5.12 -26.79 -36.01
C PRO A 234 -4.22 -27.99 -35.64
N ALA A 235 -2.90 -27.80 -35.58
CA ALA A 235 -1.94 -28.84 -35.22
C ALA A 235 -1.71 -28.99 -33.70
N GLY A 236 -2.43 -28.21 -32.87
CA GLY A 236 -2.17 -28.07 -31.43
C GLY A 236 -1.24 -26.89 -31.12
N GLY A 237 -1.40 -26.30 -29.93
CA GLY A 237 -0.71 -25.07 -29.53
C GLY A 237 -1.33 -23.79 -30.11
N THR A 238 -0.62 -22.68 -30.01
CA THR A 238 -1.09 -21.34 -30.40
C THR A 238 -0.23 -20.75 -31.51
N GLN A 239 -0.80 -19.83 -32.29
CA GLN A 239 -0.11 -19.10 -33.34
C GLN A 239 -0.52 -17.62 -33.33
N GLU A 240 0.39 -16.76 -33.75
CA GLU A 240 0.12 -15.34 -33.96
C GLU A 240 -0.38 -15.10 -35.37
N ASP A 241 -1.56 -14.48 -35.48
CA ASP A 241 -2.14 -14.09 -36.75
C ASP A 241 -2.25 -12.56 -36.82
N ALA A 242 -1.85 -11.99 -37.96
CA ALA A 242 -2.09 -10.59 -38.24
C ALA A 242 -3.59 -10.34 -38.40
N ILE A 243 -4.10 -9.28 -37.77
CA ILE A 243 -5.49 -8.86 -37.92
C ILE A 243 -5.61 -8.03 -39.20
N ASP A 244 -6.63 -8.30 -40.02
CA ASP A 244 -6.93 -7.53 -41.22
C ASP A 244 -7.02 -6.02 -40.90
N PRO A 245 -6.38 -5.14 -41.69
CA PRO A 245 -6.34 -3.69 -41.43
C PRO A 245 -7.71 -3.06 -41.12
N GLU A 246 -8.76 -3.49 -41.82
CA GLU A 246 -10.14 -3.00 -41.64
C GLU A 246 -10.74 -3.34 -40.27
N ARG A 247 -10.22 -4.38 -39.59
CA ARG A 247 -10.68 -4.86 -38.29
C ARG A 247 -9.84 -4.35 -37.13
N GLN A 248 -8.65 -3.81 -37.38
CA GLN A 248 -7.72 -3.42 -36.30
C GLN A 248 -8.29 -2.34 -35.38
N GLU A 249 -9.07 -1.42 -35.95
CA GLU A 249 -9.73 -0.31 -35.23
C GLU A 249 -11.19 -0.62 -34.87
N GLN A 250 -11.68 -1.83 -35.14
CA GLN A 250 -13.02 -2.23 -34.73
C GLN A 250 -13.02 -2.65 -33.25
N PRO A 251 -14.10 -2.36 -32.51
CA PRO A 251 -14.23 -2.81 -31.14
C PRO A 251 -14.39 -4.33 -31.08
N ALA A 252 -13.67 -4.97 -30.16
CA ALA A 252 -13.75 -6.41 -29.92
C ALA A 252 -15.10 -6.83 -29.31
N LEU A 253 -15.79 -5.91 -28.64
CA LEU A 253 -17.12 -6.10 -28.07
C LEU A 253 -18.05 -4.95 -28.45
N THR A 254 -19.34 -5.28 -28.61
CA THR A 254 -20.41 -4.28 -28.65
C THR A 254 -20.70 -3.74 -27.26
N ASP A 255 -21.26 -2.54 -27.16
CA ASP A 255 -21.58 -1.92 -25.88
C ASP A 255 -22.60 -2.76 -25.08
N ALA A 256 -23.55 -3.41 -25.78
CA ALA A 256 -24.49 -4.35 -25.15
C ALA A 256 -23.77 -5.59 -24.56
N GLN A 257 -22.79 -6.15 -25.26
CA GLN A 257 -21.97 -7.25 -24.75
C GLN A 257 -21.16 -6.82 -23.52
N VAL A 258 -20.58 -5.62 -23.54
CA VAL A 258 -19.83 -5.04 -22.42
C VAL A 258 -20.71 -4.91 -21.17
N VAL A 259 -21.93 -4.39 -21.32
CA VAL A 259 -22.89 -4.28 -20.20
C VAL A 259 -23.30 -5.65 -19.68
N ARG A 260 -23.61 -6.62 -20.57
CA ARG A 260 -23.93 -8.01 -20.16
C ARG A 260 -22.78 -8.64 -19.37
N LEU A 261 -21.54 -8.45 -19.82
CA LEU A 261 -20.34 -8.96 -19.15
C LEU A 261 -20.14 -8.32 -17.77
N ALA A 262 -20.32 -7.00 -17.66
CA ALA A 262 -20.25 -6.32 -16.37
C ALA A 262 -21.31 -6.84 -15.39
N GLN A 263 -22.54 -7.11 -15.85
CA GLN A 263 -23.59 -7.72 -15.03
C GLN A 263 -23.23 -9.14 -14.57
N LEU A 264 -22.59 -9.96 -15.43
CA LEU A 264 -22.06 -11.26 -15.02
C LEU A 264 -20.98 -11.12 -13.95
N GLY A 265 -20.05 -10.16 -14.13
CA GLY A 265 -19.03 -9.86 -13.12
C GLY A 265 -19.62 -9.48 -11.77
N ARG A 266 -20.64 -8.61 -11.74
CA ARG A 266 -21.33 -8.24 -10.49
C ARG A 266 -21.99 -9.41 -9.79
N ARG A 267 -22.50 -10.40 -10.55
CA ARG A 267 -23.06 -11.63 -9.98
C ARG A 267 -21.98 -12.52 -9.36
N ILE A 268 -20.81 -12.59 -10.00
CA ILE A 268 -19.65 -13.34 -9.48
C ILE A 268 -19.11 -12.65 -8.23
N GLU A 269 -18.94 -11.32 -8.26
CA GLU A 269 -18.55 -10.51 -7.10
C GLU A 269 -19.52 -10.70 -5.92
N ALA A 270 -20.84 -10.66 -6.16
CA ALA A 270 -21.83 -10.87 -5.11
C ALA A 270 -21.74 -12.28 -4.49
N HIS A 271 -21.36 -13.30 -5.27
CA HIS A 271 -21.16 -14.65 -4.76
C HIS A 271 -19.93 -14.76 -3.86
N PHE A 272 -18.81 -14.14 -4.24
CA PHE A 272 -17.57 -14.15 -3.46
C PHE A 272 -17.54 -13.13 -2.31
N GLY A 273 -18.38 -12.08 -2.37
CA GLY A 273 -18.47 -11.04 -1.35
C GLY A 273 -17.37 -9.98 -1.42
N HIS A 274 -16.52 -10.00 -2.44
CA HIS A 274 -15.45 -9.03 -2.64
C HIS A 274 -15.13 -8.83 -4.14
N PRO A 275 -14.55 -7.68 -4.53
CA PRO A 275 -14.23 -7.40 -5.93
C PRO A 275 -13.36 -8.47 -6.59
N GLN A 276 -13.65 -8.74 -7.86
CA GLN A 276 -13.06 -9.83 -8.63
C GLN A 276 -12.34 -9.31 -9.88
N ASP A 277 -11.24 -9.98 -10.19
CA ASP A 277 -10.55 -9.97 -11.47
C ASP A 277 -10.89 -11.29 -12.19
N ILE A 278 -11.54 -11.16 -13.35
CA ILE A 278 -12.22 -12.25 -14.06
C ILE A 278 -11.68 -12.35 -15.47
N GLU A 279 -11.18 -13.53 -15.85
CA GLU A 279 -10.84 -13.84 -17.23
C GLU A 279 -12.04 -14.47 -17.94
N TRP A 280 -12.33 -14.00 -19.14
CA TRP A 280 -13.52 -14.38 -19.91
C TRP A 280 -13.21 -14.61 -21.39
N CYS A 281 -14.09 -15.36 -22.05
CA CYS A 281 -14.07 -15.67 -23.47
C CYS A 281 -15.47 -15.49 -24.05
N LEU A 282 -15.59 -14.90 -25.24
CA LEU A 282 -16.83 -14.75 -26.00
C LEU A 282 -16.85 -15.79 -27.14
N VAL A 283 -17.86 -16.64 -27.15
CA VAL A 283 -18.11 -17.68 -28.18
C VAL A 283 -19.58 -17.68 -28.53
N ASP A 284 -19.92 -17.58 -29.81
CA ASP A 284 -21.31 -17.65 -30.30
C ASP A 284 -22.25 -16.66 -29.56
N ASP A 285 -21.78 -15.41 -29.38
CA ASP A 285 -22.42 -14.34 -28.59
C ASP A 285 -22.64 -14.62 -27.09
N ASP A 286 -22.04 -15.67 -26.52
CA ASP A 286 -22.14 -15.99 -25.10
C ASP A 286 -20.78 -16.01 -24.37
N PHE A 287 -20.80 -15.64 -23.10
CA PHE A 287 -19.60 -15.53 -22.28
C PHE A 287 -19.32 -16.81 -21.50
N GLN A 288 -18.07 -17.26 -21.58
CA GLN A 288 -17.53 -18.32 -20.74
C GLN A 288 -16.47 -17.74 -19.81
N ILE A 289 -16.57 -18.04 -18.53
CA ILE A 289 -15.64 -17.59 -17.50
C ILE A 289 -14.58 -18.65 -17.30
N VAL A 290 -13.32 -18.26 -17.54
CA VAL A 290 -12.17 -19.18 -17.48
C VAL A 290 -11.34 -18.98 -16.22
N GLN A 291 -11.49 -17.86 -15.50
CA GLN A 291 -10.87 -17.65 -14.20
C GLN A 291 -11.60 -16.54 -13.42
N SER A 292 -11.56 -16.60 -12.08
CA SER A 292 -11.88 -15.49 -11.19
C SER A 292 -10.92 -15.49 -10.02
N ARG A 293 -10.52 -14.32 -9.54
CA ARG A 293 -9.69 -14.13 -8.34
C ARG A 293 -10.04 -12.83 -7.62
N PRO A 294 -9.83 -12.73 -6.29
CA PRO A 294 -9.95 -11.46 -5.57
C PRO A 294 -9.00 -10.39 -6.10
N ILE A 295 -9.47 -9.13 -6.18
CA ILE A 295 -8.57 -7.98 -6.38
C ILE A 295 -7.92 -7.63 -5.03
N THR A 296 -6.60 -7.81 -4.91
CA THR A 296 -5.86 -7.61 -3.65
C THR A 296 -5.17 -6.24 -3.56
N THR A 297 -5.23 -5.41 -4.60
CA THR A 297 -4.57 -4.09 -4.67
C THR A 297 -5.46 -2.92 -4.24
N LEU A 298 -6.75 -3.15 -4.04
CA LEU A 298 -7.69 -2.09 -3.68
C LEU A 298 -7.43 -1.58 -2.26
N PHE A 299 -7.45 -0.27 -2.08
CA PHE A 299 -7.47 0.30 -0.74
C PHE A 299 -8.78 -0.10 -0.04
N PRO A 300 -8.74 -0.64 1.20
CA PRO A 300 -9.94 -1.04 1.93
C PRO A 300 -10.78 0.18 2.32
N ILE A 301 -12.08 -0.03 2.57
CA ILE A 301 -13.01 1.03 2.96
C ILE A 301 -13.27 0.90 4.48
N PRO A 302 -13.41 2.00 5.22
CA PRO A 302 -13.94 1.98 6.58
C PRO A 302 -15.22 1.15 6.71
N ALA A 303 -15.32 0.34 7.76
CA ALA A 303 -16.56 -0.36 8.07
C ALA A 303 -17.56 0.62 8.68
N VAL A 304 -18.68 0.84 7.98
CA VAL A 304 -19.84 1.61 8.44
C VAL A 304 -21.12 0.79 8.25
N ASP A 305 -22.11 1.02 9.11
CA ASP A 305 -23.37 0.25 9.17
C ASP A 305 -24.52 1.01 8.50
N ASP A 306 -24.26 1.58 7.33
CA ASP A 306 -25.25 2.24 6.49
C ASP A 306 -24.93 2.03 5.00
N GLN A 307 -25.73 2.63 4.12
CA GLN A 307 -25.54 2.62 2.67
C GLN A 307 -25.42 4.05 2.11
N GLU A 308 -25.07 5.00 2.97
CA GLU A 308 -24.96 6.40 2.58
C GLU A 308 -23.61 6.67 1.90
N ASN A 309 -23.52 7.81 1.21
CA ASN A 309 -22.23 8.28 0.70
C ASN A 309 -21.45 8.91 1.86
N HIS A 310 -20.17 8.57 1.98
CA HIS A 310 -19.26 9.17 2.94
C HIS A 310 -18.07 9.81 2.24
N VAL A 311 -17.48 10.82 2.89
CA VAL A 311 -16.24 11.46 2.44
C VAL A 311 -15.25 11.41 3.60
N TYR A 312 -14.19 10.63 3.42
CA TYR A 312 -13.16 10.43 4.43
C TYR A 312 -11.89 11.21 4.09
N ILE A 313 -11.45 12.10 4.98
CA ILE A 313 -10.16 12.78 4.86
C ILE A 313 -9.10 11.98 5.62
N SER A 314 -7.93 11.80 5.00
CA SER A 314 -6.81 11.07 5.58
C SER A 314 -6.13 11.89 6.69
N VAL A 315 -6.14 11.36 7.92
CA VAL A 315 -5.38 11.95 9.03
C VAL A 315 -3.87 11.80 8.78
N GLY A 316 -3.46 10.70 8.15
CA GLY A 316 -2.06 10.46 7.84
C GLY A 316 -1.43 11.51 6.92
N HIS A 317 -2.17 12.04 5.94
CA HIS A 317 -1.66 13.12 5.08
C HIS A 317 -1.50 14.43 5.86
N GLN A 318 -2.49 14.79 6.68
CA GLN A 318 -2.41 15.97 7.56
C GLN A 318 -1.25 15.90 8.55
N GLN A 319 -0.92 14.69 9.01
CA GLN A 319 0.16 14.45 9.96
C GLN A 319 1.50 14.10 9.31
N MET A 320 1.58 14.13 7.97
CA MET A 320 2.73 13.66 7.19
C MET A 320 3.23 12.25 7.59
N MET A 321 2.30 11.37 7.98
CA MET A 321 2.53 10.01 8.46
C MET A 321 1.56 9.05 7.75
N THR A 322 1.95 8.63 6.53
CA THR A 322 1.11 7.79 5.64
C THR A 322 1.38 6.29 5.78
N ASP A 323 2.39 5.92 6.57
CA ASP A 323 2.67 4.54 6.94
C ASP A 323 1.48 3.90 7.68
N PRO A 324 1.25 2.60 7.50
CA PRO A 324 0.27 1.88 8.31
C PRO A 324 0.73 1.84 9.77
N MET A 325 -0.19 2.14 10.68
CA MET A 325 0.02 2.04 12.11
C MET A 325 -0.39 0.66 12.61
N LYS A 326 0.32 0.15 13.63
CA LYS A 326 -0.09 -1.10 14.29
C LYS A 326 -1.34 -0.88 15.16
N PRO A 327 -2.10 -1.95 15.50
CA PRO A 327 -3.34 -1.82 16.28
C PRO A 327 -3.21 -1.06 17.61
N LEU A 328 -2.10 -1.23 18.32
CA LEU A 328 -1.85 -0.50 19.57
C LEU A 328 -1.64 1.01 19.32
N GLY A 329 -0.93 1.39 18.26
CA GLY A 329 -0.75 2.79 17.85
C GLY A 329 -2.06 3.44 17.45
N LEU A 330 -2.87 2.74 16.65
CA LEU A 330 -4.22 3.20 16.27
C LEU A 330 -5.11 3.42 17.49
N SER A 331 -5.06 2.50 18.46
CA SER A 331 -5.87 2.58 19.68
C SER A 331 -5.44 3.78 20.54
N PHE A 332 -4.13 3.96 20.74
CA PHE A 332 -3.61 5.07 21.53
C PHE A 332 -4.00 6.42 20.93
N TRP A 333 -3.79 6.62 19.62
CA TRP A 333 -4.15 7.86 18.95
C TRP A 333 -5.65 8.18 19.05
N GLN A 334 -6.51 7.19 18.81
CA GLN A 334 -7.97 7.36 18.92
C GLN A 334 -8.42 7.74 20.35
N MET A 335 -7.74 7.24 21.38
CA MET A 335 -8.05 7.63 22.76
C MET A 335 -7.61 9.06 23.08
N THR A 336 -6.60 9.59 22.39
CA THR A 336 -6.10 10.97 22.60
C THR A 336 -6.91 12.04 21.90
N THR A 337 -7.70 11.72 20.87
CA THR A 337 -8.45 12.70 20.08
C THR A 337 -9.95 12.64 20.37
N PRO A 338 -10.66 13.79 20.50
CA PRO A 338 -12.09 13.81 20.74
C PRO A 338 -12.92 13.49 19.49
N ARG A 339 -12.35 13.68 18.29
CA ARG A 339 -13.08 13.49 17.03
C ARG A 339 -13.10 12.00 16.68
N PRO A 340 -14.29 11.40 16.41
CA PRO A 340 -14.37 10.03 15.95
C PRO A 340 -13.56 9.83 14.67
N MET A 341 -12.77 8.77 14.63
CA MET A 341 -11.95 8.38 13.48
C MET A 341 -12.30 6.97 13.05
N TYR A 342 -12.05 6.71 11.78
CA TYR A 342 -12.31 5.44 11.12
C TYR A 342 -10.99 4.83 10.66
N VAL A 343 -10.87 3.51 10.80
CA VAL A 343 -9.67 2.77 10.40
C VAL A 343 -9.89 2.14 9.03
N ALA A 344 -8.95 2.38 8.11
CA ALA A 344 -8.87 1.65 6.85
C ALA A 344 -7.41 1.44 6.46
N GLY A 345 -7.05 0.19 6.12
CA GLY A 345 -5.70 -0.15 5.64
C GLY A 345 -4.60 0.13 6.66
N GLY A 346 -4.91 0.10 7.96
CA GLY A 346 -3.99 0.47 9.03
C GLY A 346 -3.77 1.98 9.18
N ARG A 347 -4.59 2.83 8.55
CA ARG A 347 -4.54 4.30 8.67
C ARG A 347 -5.84 4.84 9.24
N LEU A 348 -5.77 6.07 9.76
CA LEU A 348 -6.90 6.79 10.34
C LEU A 348 -7.48 7.81 9.36
N PHE A 349 -8.79 7.92 9.39
CA PHE A 349 -9.58 8.82 8.57
C PHE A 349 -10.66 9.51 9.39
N VAL A 350 -11.06 10.68 8.94
CA VAL A 350 -12.15 11.46 9.52
C VAL A 350 -13.26 11.58 8.49
N ASP A 351 -14.47 11.19 8.86
CA ASP A 351 -15.65 11.45 8.03
C ASP A 351 -16.05 12.94 8.13
N VAL A 352 -16.20 13.56 6.96
CA VAL A 352 -16.55 14.97 6.79
C VAL A 352 -17.79 15.15 5.92
N VAL A 353 -18.52 14.09 5.56
CA VAL A 353 -19.65 14.22 4.63
C VAL A 353 -20.72 15.20 5.15
N ARG A 354 -20.99 15.20 6.46
CA ARG A 354 -21.93 16.14 7.09
C ARG A 354 -21.42 17.57 7.08
N ASP A 355 -20.12 17.75 7.34
CA ASP A 355 -19.47 19.06 7.31
C ASP A 355 -19.56 19.68 5.89
N LEU A 356 -19.39 18.85 4.85
CA LEU A 356 -19.52 19.24 3.45
C LEU A 356 -20.97 19.47 3.01
N GLY A 357 -21.94 18.90 3.71
CA GLY A 357 -23.37 19.07 3.43
C GLY A 357 -23.92 20.44 3.84
N SER A 358 -23.32 21.10 4.84
CA SER A 358 -23.67 22.47 5.26
C SER A 358 -22.90 23.51 4.42
N PRO A 359 -23.56 24.44 3.72
CA PRO A 359 -22.88 25.48 2.94
C PRO A 359 -21.86 26.30 3.74
N THR A 360 -22.21 26.67 4.97
CA THR A 360 -21.35 27.51 5.83
C THR A 360 -20.12 26.74 6.32
N ILE A 361 -20.29 25.49 6.76
CA ILE A 361 -19.17 24.66 7.25
C ILE A 361 -18.29 24.23 6.08
N ARG A 362 -18.89 23.84 4.95
CA ARG A 362 -18.18 23.47 3.72
C ARG A 362 -17.21 24.56 3.26
N ALA A 363 -17.67 25.81 3.19
CA ALA A 363 -16.82 26.92 2.74
C ALA A 363 -15.57 27.05 3.62
N ARG A 364 -15.74 27.00 4.95
CA ARG A 364 -14.63 27.06 5.91
C ARG A 364 -13.70 25.85 5.81
N LEU A 365 -14.25 24.65 5.66
CA LEU A 365 -13.46 23.41 5.58
C LEU A 365 -12.57 23.40 4.34
N VAL A 366 -13.13 23.77 3.18
CA VAL A 366 -12.40 23.82 1.91
C VAL A 366 -11.34 24.91 1.95
N GLU A 367 -11.67 26.10 2.48
CA GLU A 367 -10.71 27.20 2.63
C GLU A 367 -9.54 26.82 3.55
N LEU A 368 -9.84 26.27 4.74
CA LEU A 368 -8.82 25.87 5.70
C LEU A 368 -7.94 24.74 5.14
N ALA A 369 -8.56 23.74 4.50
CA ALA A 369 -7.83 22.66 3.85
C ALA A 369 -6.89 23.20 2.78
N GLY A 370 -7.37 24.09 1.89
CA GLY A 370 -6.56 24.68 0.82
C GLY A 370 -5.40 25.54 1.32
N LYS A 371 -5.57 26.24 2.46
CA LYS A 371 -4.49 27.02 3.10
C LYS A 371 -3.40 26.13 3.70
N SER A 372 -3.75 24.98 4.26
CA SER A 372 -2.79 24.07 4.91
C SER A 372 -2.17 23.02 3.97
N ASP A 373 -2.99 22.48 3.07
CA ASP A 373 -2.64 21.40 2.14
C ASP A 373 -3.45 21.58 0.84
N PRO A 374 -2.88 22.26 -0.17
CA PRO A 374 -3.55 22.52 -1.44
C PRO A 374 -4.07 21.26 -2.12
N LEU A 375 -3.38 20.11 -1.99
CA LEU A 375 -3.79 18.86 -2.63
C LEU A 375 -5.05 18.27 -2.00
N ILE A 376 -5.20 18.38 -0.67
CA ILE A 376 -6.44 18.01 0.01
C ILE A 376 -7.57 18.97 -0.40
N GLY A 377 -7.28 20.27 -0.54
CA GLY A 377 -8.22 21.27 -1.05
C GLY A 377 -8.76 20.89 -2.44
N ASP A 378 -7.86 20.62 -3.39
CA ASP A 378 -8.21 20.22 -4.77
C ASP A 378 -8.99 18.89 -4.82
N ALA A 379 -8.63 17.94 -3.95
CA ALA A 379 -9.33 16.66 -3.85
C ALA A 379 -10.78 16.84 -3.33
N LEU A 380 -10.99 17.69 -2.33
CA LEU A 380 -12.33 18.01 -1.84
C LEU A 380 -13.16 18.75 -2.91
N GLN A 381 -12.55 19.70 -3.61
CA GLN A 381 -13.18 20.42 -4.71
C GLN A 381 -13.64 19.45 -5.82
N SER A 382 -12.79 18.50 -6.19
CA SER A 382 -13.11 17.46 -7.18
C SER A 382 -14.27 16.54 -6.77
N ILE A 383 -14.53 16.37 -5.47
CA ILE A 383 -15.69 15.61 -4.97
C ILE A 383 -16.95 16.48 -5.04
N LEU A 384 -16.85 17.77 -4.67
CA LEU A 384 -17.97 18.71 -4.72
C LEU A 384 -18.50 18.92 -6.14
N GLU A 385 -17.61 18.93 -7.13
CA GLU A 385 -17.97 19.05 -8.55
C GLU A 385 -18.79 17.87 -9.09
N ARG A 386 -18.82 16.73 -8.39
CA ARG A 386 -19.65 15.57 -8.80
C ARG A 386 -21.15 15.88 -8.66
N GLY A 387 -21.52 16.80 -7.77
CA GLY A 387 -22.89 17.31 -7.60
C GLY A 387 -23.91 16.32 -6.99
N ASP A 388 -23.79 15.02 -7.30
CA ASP A 388 -24.70 13.94 -6.89
C ASP A 388 -24.22 13.18 -5.63
N PHE A 389 -22.98 13.41 -5.20
CA PHE A 389 -22.34 12.58 -4.19
C PHE A 389 -22.60 13.03 -2.75
N ILE A 390 -22.62 14.34 -2.51
CA ILE A 390 -22.78 14.93 -1.16
C ILE A 390 -24.23 15.39 -0.98
N PRO A 391 -24.95 14.92 0.06
CA PRO A 391 -26.31 15.37 0.31
C PRO A 391 -26.32 16.84 0.77
N SER A 392 -27.26 17.63 0.24
CA SER A 392 -27.52 18.99 0.73
C SER A 392 -28.24 18.92 2.07
N LEU A 393 -27.61 19.42 3.14
CA LEU A 393 -28.20 19.52 4.47
C LEU A 393 -28.59 20.99 4.75
N PRO A 394 -29.68 21.26 5.49
CA PRO A 394 -29.93 22.58 6.02
C PRO A 394 -28.76 23.00 6.92
N ASP A 395 -28.49 24.29 7.04
CA ASP A 395 -27.58 24.80 8.07
C ASP A 395 -28.23 24.57 9.46
N GLU A 396 -28.08 23.36 10.01
CA GLU A 396 -28.40 23.10 11.40
C GLU A 396 -27.39 23.83 12.29
N SER A 397 -27.90 24.58 13.27
CA SER A 397 -27.04 25.19 14.30
C SER A 397 -26.20 24.10 14.98
N PRO A 398 -24.90 24.30 15.22
CA PRO A 398 -23.98 23.19 15.46
C PRO A 398 -24.32 22.46 16.77
N ARG A 399 -24.83 21.23 16.69
CA ARG A 399 -24.73 20.28 17.81
C ARG A 399 -23.35 19.66 17.79
N GLY A 400 -22.41 20.31 18.48
CA GLY A 400 -21.11 19.72 18.78
C GLY A 400 -19.95 20.11 17.85
N ALA A 401 -19.96 21.30 17.27
CA ALA A 401 -18.68 21.89 16.85
C ALA A 401 -17.79 22.04 18.11
N PRO A 402 -16.48 21.70 18.08
CA PRO A 402 -15.58 22.31 19.03
C PRO A 402 -15.75 23.82 18.84
N ALA A 403 -15.93 24.55 19.93
CA ALA A 403 -16.26 25.96 19.94
C ALA A 403 -15.23 26.79 19.14
N GLY A 404 -15.46 26.94 17.84
CA GLY A 404 -14.73 27.81 16.92
C GLY A 404 -15.55 29.05 16.59
N GLY A 405 -16.26 29.59 17.58
CA GLY A 405 -16.55 31.02 17.59
C GLY A 405 -15.23 31.72 17.89
N ALA A 406 -14.96 32.86 17.24
CA ALA A 406 -13.76 33.66 17.45
C ALA A 406 -13.45 33.72 18.94
N GLN A 407 -12.37 33.04 19.35
CA GLN A 407 -11.92 33.09 20.73
C GLN A 407 -11.54 34.54 21.02
N ALA A 408 -11.85 35.01 22.23
CA ALA A 408 -11.40 36.33 22.64
C ALA A 408 -9.88 36.42 22.45
N PRO A 409 -9.35 37.53 21.90
CA PRO A 409 -7.91 37.69 21.71
C PRO A 409 -7.19 37.40 23.03
N ILE A 410 -6.21 36.51 22.98
CA ILE A 410 -5.37 36.25 24.15
C ILE A 410 -4.42 37.42 24.38
N GLU A 411 -4.11 37.70 25.63
CA GLU A 411 -3.12 38.71 25.99
C GLU A 411 -1.76 38.35 25.39
N THR A 412 -1.06 39.32 24.81
CA THR A 412 0.28 39.15 24.23
C THR A 412 1.35 39.15 25.33
N ASP A 413 1.23 38.21 26.28
CA ASP A 413 2.18 38.02 27.38
C ASP A 413 3.01 36.74 27.15
N PRO A 414 4.32 36.85 26.89
CA PRO A 414 5.22 35.70 26.74
C PRO A 414 5.26 34.76 27.97
N ALA A 415 4.91 35.26 29.17
CA ALA A 415 4.83 34.43 30.36
C ALA A 415 3.79 33.31 30.23
N ILE A 416 2.70 33.53 29.48
CA ILE A 416 1.67 32.52 29.23
C ILE A 416 2.27 31.26 28.58
N VAL A 417 3.12 31.45 27.55
CA VAL A 417 3.78 30.34 26.85
C VAL A 417 4.73 29.60 27.77
N THR A 418 5.53 30.35 28.55
CA THR A 418 6.49 29.78 29.51
C THR A 418 5.79 28.96 30.59
N ASP A 419 4.67 29.47 31.12
CA ASP A 419 3.87 28.80 32.14
C ASP A 419 3.18 27.53 31.60
N LEU A 420 2.71 27.56 30.34
CA LEU A 420 2.18 26.36 29.67
C LEU A 420 3.26 25.28 29.51
N ILE A 421 4.47 25.66 29.08
CA ILE A 421 5.60 24.74 28.97
C ILE A 421 5.96 24.14 30.34
N GLY A 422 6.06 24.97 31.38
CA GLY A 422 6.38 24.54 32.75
C GLY A 422 5.35 23.54 33.30
N ARG A 423 4.05 23.84 33.15
CA ARG A 423 2.97 22.93 33.54
C ARG A 423 3.07 21.55 32.87
N ASN A 424 3.42 21.53 31.59
CA ASN A 424 3.59 20.28 30.84
C ASN A 424 4.81 19.48 31.33
N GLN A 425 5.92 20.16 31.63
CA GLN A 425 7.11 19.52 32.19
C GLN A 425 6.83 18.90 33.57
N ASP A 426 6.11 19.61 34.44
CA ASP A 426 5.72 19.12 35.76
C ASP A 426 4.80 17.90 35.67
N SER A 427 3.84 17.93 34.74
CA SER A 427 2.95 16.80 34.46
C SER A 427 3.72 15.55 34.01
N ILE A 428 4.64 15.70 33.05
CA ILE A 428 5.50 14.59 32.57
C ILE A 428 6.40 14.05 33.70
N ALA A 429 6.94 14.93 34.56
CA ALA A 429 7.77 14.52 35.69
C ALA A 429 6.97 13.72 36.73
N ALA A 430 5.72 14.12 37.01
CA ALA A 430 4.81 13.37 37.86
C ALA A 430 4.48 11.99 37.27
N LEU A 431 4.06 11.96 36.00
CA LEU A 431 3.78 10.73 35.25
C LEU A 431 4.94 9.74 35.32
N LYS A 432 6.17 10.19 35.02
CA LYS A 432 7.39 9.34 35.07
C LYS A 432 7.63 8.72 36.45
N ARG A 433 7.32 9.42 37.53
CA ARG A 433 7.47 8.89 38.91
C ARG A 433 6.38 7.88 39.23
N GLU A 434 5.13 8.20 38.90
CA GLU A 434 3.98 7.40 39.28
C GLU A 434 3.88 6.09 38.50
N ILE A 435 4.10 6.13 37.19
CA ILE A 435 3.97 4.95 36.32
C ILE A 435 4.91 3.81 36.72
N ARG A 436 6.11 4.14 37.23
CA ARG A 436 7.11 3.17 37.71
C ARG A 436 6.63 2.33 38.90
N THR A 437 5.61 2.80 39.63
CA THR A 437 5.03 2.09 40.77
C THR A 437 3.89 1.13 40.37
N LYS A 438 3.48 1.16 39.10
CA LYS A 438 2.33 0.40 38.59
C LYS A 438 2.80 -0.82 37.79
N SER A 439 2.05 -1.92 37.89
CA SER A 439 2.28 -3.15 37.12
C SER A 439 0.98 -3.96 37.02
N GLY A 440 0.96 -4.99 36.16
CA GLY A 440 -0.24 -5.81 35.95
C GLY A 440 -1.42 -4.99 35.40
N SER A 441 -2.64 -5.32 35.84
CA SER A 441 -3.86 -4.60 35.43
C SER A 441 -3.88 -3.14 35.90
N ALA A 442 -3.33 -2.85 37.08
CA ALA A 442 -3.28 -1.50 37.64
C ALA A 442 -2.48 -0.51 36.78
N LEU A 443 -1.56 -1.00 35.94
CA LEU A 443 -0.85 -0.16 34.97
C LEU A 443 -1.79 0.30 33.84
N PHE A 444 -2.67 -0.57 33.35
CA PHE A 444 -3.64 -0.20 32.31
C PHE A 444 -4.67 0.79 32.84
N ASP A 445 -5.18 0.58 34.06
CA ASP A 445 -6.09 1.53 34.72
C ASP A 445 -5.44 2.90 34.88
N PHE A 446 -4.15 2.92 35.27
CA PHE A 446 -3.37 4.14 35.36
C PHE A 446 -3.20 4.84 34.00
N ILE A 447 -2.83 4.10 32.94
CA ILE A 447 -2.67 4.67 31.59
C ILE A 447 -4.00 5.27 31.09
N LEU A 448 -5.13 4.60 31.32
CA LEU A 448 -6.44 5.10 30.91
C LEU A 448 -6.82 6.39 31.66
N ALA A 449 -6.48 6.49 32.95
CA ALA A 449 -6.66 7.71 33.72
C ALA A 449 -5.74 8.84 33.23
N ASP A 450 -4.47 8.53 32.98
CA ASP A 450 -3.48 9.50 32.50
C ASP A 450 -3.81 10.04 31.10
N ILE A 451 -4.41 9.22 30.23
CA ILE A 451 -4.92 9.70 28.92
C ILE A 451 -5.94 10.83 29.09
N GLN A 452 -6.75 10.84 30.16
CA GLN A 452 -7.67 11.96 30.41
C GLN A 452 -6.91 13.24 30.77
N GLU A 453 -5.84 13.12 31.55
CA GLU A 453 -4.96 14.25 31.88
C GLU A 453 -4.22 14.75 30.63
N LEU A 454 -3.70 13.83 29.82
CA LEU A 454 -3.10 14.16 28.52
C LEU A 454 -4.08 14.92 27.63
N ARG A 455 -5.34 14.47 27.53
CA ARG A 455 -6.38 15.19 26.79
C ARG A 455 -6.65 16.59 27.36
N ARG A 456 -6.70 16.71 28.69
CA ARG A 456 -6.89 18.02 29.35
C ARG A 456 -5.77 18.99 28.99
N ILE A 457 -4.54 18.51 28.89
CA ILE A 457 -3.36 19.29 28.50
C ILE A 457 -3.39 19.62 27.00
N LEU A 458 -3.60 18.63 26.14
CA LEU A 458 -3.57 18.81 24.67
C LEU A 458 -4.70 19.71 24.16
N PHE A 459 -5.87 19.66 24.79
CA PHE A 459 -7.03 20.49 24.43
C PHE A 459 -7.29 21.60 25.45
N ASP A 460 -6.24 22.04 26.15
CA ASP A 460 -6.33 23.19 27.05
C ASP A 460 -6.75 24.44 26.24
N PRO A 461 -7.84 25.13 26.62
CA PRO A 461 -8.34 26.27 25.84
C PRO A 461 -7.36 27.44 25.76
N GLN A 462 -6.52 27.64 26.78
CA GLN A 462 -5.50 28.69 26.79
C GLN A 462 -4.38 28.31 25.82
N SER A 463 -3.93 27.05 25.84
CA SER A 463 -2.97 26.54 24.84
C SER A 463 -3.51 26.66 23.42
N HIS A 464 -4.80 26.35 23.20
CA HIS A 464 -5.44 26.50 21.89
C HIS A 464 -5.43 27.95 21.41
N ALA A 465 -5.82 28.88 22.27
CA ALA A 465 -5.86 30.30 21.95
C ALA A 465 -4.47 30.86 21.58
N VAL A 466 -3.40 30.40 22.26
CA VAL A 466 -2.00 30.81 21.96
C VAL A 466 -1.63 30.48 20.51
N PHE A 467 -1.72 29.21 20.09
CA PHE A 467 -1.25 28.85 18.75
C PHE A 467 -2.21 29.34 17.67
N MET A 468 -3.52 29.38 17.92
CA MET A 468 -4.48 29.94 16.97
C MET A 468 -4.25 31.44 16.74
N SER A 469 -3.95 32.21 17.79
CA SER A 469 -3.62 33.63 17.66
C SER A 469 -2.37 33.85 16.81
N ALA A 470 -1.34 33.00 16.98
CA ALA A 470 -0.15 33.05 16.14
C ALA A 470 -0.45 32.72 14.66
N MET A 471 -1.24 31.67 14.40
CA MET A 471 -1.65 31.30 13.04
C MET A 471 -2.48 32.38 12.36
N GLU A 472 -3.46 32.93 13.06
CA GLU A 472 -4.31 34.03 12.56
C GLU A 472 -3.48 35.27 12.26
N ALA A 473 -2.51 35.62 13.11
CA ALA A 473 -1.58 36.71 12.85
C ALA A 473 -0.74 36.48 11.58
N THR A 474 -0.20 35.26 11.40
CA THR A 474 0.56 34.90 10.19
C THR A 474 -0.31 34.99 8.92
N TRP A 475 -1.53 34.46 8.95
CA TRP A 475 -2.45 34.54 7.82
C TRP A 475 -2.84 35.98 7.50
N TRP A 476 -3.18 36.75 8.52
CA TRP A 476 -3.52 38.16 8.37
C TRP A 476 -2.36 38.95 7.78
N LEU A 477 -1.13 38.74 8.29
CA LEU A 477 0.08 39.38 7.75
C LEU A 477 0.27 39.04 6.27
N ASN A 478 0.20 37.77 5.89
CA ASN A 478 0.36 37.36 4.49
C ASN A 478 -0.72 37.96 3.58
N GLU A 479 -1.98 38.00 4.03
CA GLU A 479 -3.07 38.61 3.26
C GLU A 479 -2.87 40.11 3.07
N GLN A 480 -2.54 40.84 4.14
CA GLN A 480 -2.35 42.29 4.06
C GLN A 480 -1.10 42.67 3.29
N LEU A 481 0.02 41.95 3.46
CA LEU A 481 1.27 42.24 2.75
C LEU A 481 1.16 41.95 1.25
N ASP A 482 0.43 40.90 0.84
CA ASP A 482 0.12 40.69 -0.58
C ASP A 482 -0.80 41.80 -1.12
N ALA A 483 -1.82 42.20 -0.36
CA ALA A 483 -2.75 43.24 -0.76
C ALA A 483 -2.12 44.64 -0.86
N TRP A 484 -1.23 44.99 0.07
CA TRP A 484 -0.62 46.32 0.17
C TRP A 484 0.64 46.45 -0.67
N LEU A 485 1.47 45.40 -0.71
CA LEU A 485 2.82 45.43 -1.27
C LEU A 485 3.04 44.43 -2.42
N GLY A 486 2.09 43.51 -2.66
CA GLY A 486 2.26 42.42 -3.63
C GLY A 486 3.21 41.32 -3.16
N GLU A 487 3.53 41.29 -1.87
CA GLU A 487 4.49 40.38 -1.25
C GLU A 487 3.79 39.11 -0.74
N LYS A 488 3.99 38.00 -1.45
CA LYS A 488 3.39 36.71 -1.09
C LYS A 488 4.20 35.97 -0.04
N ASN A 489 3.52 35.44 0.97
CA ASN A 489 4.10 34.61 2.03
C ASN A 489 5.25 35.29 2.80
N ALA A 490 5.25 36.62 2.90
CA ALA A 490 6.29 37.38 3.60
C ALA A 490 6.42 37.00 5.09
N ALA A 491 5.35 36.52 5.73
CA ALA A 491 5.36 36.08 7.12
C ALA A 491 6.28 34.87 7.36
N ASP A 492 6.56 34.05 6.34
CA ASP A 492 7.47 32.91 6.47
C ASP A 492 8.91 33.38 6.76
N THR A 493 9.34 34.46 6.11
CA THR A 493 10.65 35.08 6.37
C THR A 493 10.67 35.81 7.71
N LEU A 494 9.59 36.55 8.03
CA LEU A 494 9.48 37.30 9.30
C LEU A 494 9.50 36.39 10.54
N THR A 495 9.10 35.13 10.40
CA THR A 495 9.02 34.16 11.50
C THR A 495 10.25 33.24 11.60
N GLN A 496 11.30 33.48 10.79
CA GLN A 496 12.53 32.72 10.88
C GLN A 496 13.22 32.89 12.24
N SER A 497 13.88 31.82 12.70
CA SER A 497 14.61 31.78 13.98
C SER A 497 13.80 32.21 15.20
N ALA A 498 12.47 31.99 15.18
CA ALA A 498 11.64 32.17 16.37
C ALA A 498 12.12 31.24 17.51
N PRO A 499 12.34 31.77 18.73
CA PRO A 499 12.80 30.98 19.87
C PRO A 499 11.71 30.01 20.35
N HIS A 500 12.10 29.00 21.15
CA HIS A 500 11.20 28.03 21.78
C HIS A 500 10.46 27.09 20.80
N ASN A 501 10.95 26.97 19.56
CA ASN A 501 10.51 25.93 18.65
C ASN A 501 11.29 24.63 18.91
N VAL A 502 10.67 23.70 19.64
CA VAL A 502 11.30 22.43 20.06
C VAL A 502 11.85 21.59 18.90
N THR A 503 11.21 21.64 17.72
CA THR A 503 11.67 20.88 16.55
C THR A 503 12.84 21.55 15.83
N SER A 504 12.85 22.88 15.76
CA SER A 504 14.00 23.64 15.25
C SER A 504 15.21 23.47 16.17
N GLU A 505 15.01 23.60 17.48
CA GLU A 505 16.05 23.41 18.50
C GLU A 505 16.64 21.99 18.45
N MET A 506 15.81 20.97 18.23
CA MET A 506 16.26 19.59 18.02
C MET A 506 17.21 19.46 16.82
N GLY A 507 16.86 20.06 15.67
CA GLY A 507 17.73 20.05 14.48
C GLY A 507 19.08 20.74 14.73
N LEU A 508 19.04 21.88 15.42
CA LEU A 508 20.25 22.62 15.82
C LEU A 508 21.10 21.86 16.84
N ALA A 509 20.47 21.19 17.81
CA ALA A 509 21.17 20.35 18.78
C ALA A 509 21.90 19.18 18.10
N LEU A 510 21.29 18.56 17.09
CA LEU A 510 21.92 17.48 16.32
C LEU A 510 23.12 17.97 15.50
N LEU A 511 23.11 19.22 15.02
CA LEU A 511 24.31 19.85 14.44
C LEU A 511 25.41 20.03 15.48
N GLY A 512 25.06 20.37 16.72
CA GLY A 512 26.01 20.41 17.83
C GLY A 512 26.65 19.05 18.11
N VAL A 513 25.88 17.96 18.05
CA VAL A 513 26.44 16.59 18.16
C VAL A 513 27.40 16.30 17.01
N ALA A 514 27.05 16.69 15.77
CA ALA A 514 27.95 16.56 14.62
C ALA A 514 29.26 17.34 14.82
N ASP A 515 29.20 18.53 15.42
CA ASP A 515 30.37 19.36 15.71
C ASP A 515 31.33 18.71 16.72
N VAL A 516 30.82 17.99 17.72
CA VAL A 516 31.63 17.23 18.67
C VAL A 516 32.33 16.05 17.99
N ILE A 517 31.68 15.40 17.02
CA ILE A 517 32.19 14.18 16.38
C ILE A 517 33.17 14.49 15.23
N ARG A 518 32.94 15.57 14.49
CA ARG A 518 33.70 15.94 13.28
C ARG A 518 35.23 15.93 13.47
N PRO A 519 35.82 16.39 14.60
CA PRO A 519 37.26 16.35 14.83
C PRO A 519 37.87 14.96 15.01
N HIS A 520 37.05 13.89 15.08
CA HIS A 520 37.48 12.53 15.41
C HIS A 520 37.25 11.56 14.23
N PRO A 521 38.19 11.46 13.25
CA PRO A 521 38.03 10.61 12.07
C PRO A 521 37.79 9.12 12.37
N GLU A 522 38.39 8.60 13.44
CA GLU A 522 38.19 7.20 13.87
C GLU A 522 36.73 6.94 14.28
N VAL A 523 36.11 7.89 14.99
CA VAL A 523 34.69 7.83 15.37
C VAL A 523 33.80 7.91 14.13
N VAL A 524 34.09 8.81 13.19
CA VAL A 524 33.33 8.92 11.93
C VAL A 524 33.42 7.63 11.12
N ALA A 525 34.62 7.05 10.98
CA ALA A 525 34.84 5.80 10.26
C ALA A 525 34.15 4.61 10.95
N PHE A 526 34.09 4.59 12.28
CA PHE A 526 33.33 3.61 13.04
C PHE A 526 31.83 3.73 12.78
N LEU A 527 31.25 4.92 12.90
CA LEU A 527 29.81 5.17 12.69
C LEU A 527 29.34 4.79 11.28
N GLN A 528 30.20 4.89 10.26
CA GLN A 528 29.89 4.45 8.89
C GLN A 528 29.67 2.93 8.75
N ARG A 529 30.12 2.14 9.72
CA ARG A 529 30.09 0.67 9.69
C ARG A 529 29.15 0.07 10.74
N VAL A 530 28.54 0.90 11.58
CA VAL A 530 27.63 0.44 12.63
C VAL A 530 26.38 -0.17 12.02
N ASP A 531 26.06 -1.38 12.44
CA ASP A 531 24.84 -2.12 12.12
C ASP A 531 24.03 -2.55 13.37
N ASP A 532 24.60 -2.38 14.57
CA ASP A 532 24.01 -2.77 15.87
C ASP A 532 23.74 -1.57 16.79
N ASP A 533 22.67 -1.66 17.59
CA ASP A 533 22.24 -0.59 18.52
C ASP A 533 23.13 -0.44 19.77
N GLY A 534 23.99 -1.42 20.07
CA GLY A 534 24.97 -1.39 21.16
C GLY A 534 26.21 -0.54 20.91
N PHE A 535 26.33 0.11 19.74
CA PHE A 535 27.53 0.84 19.34
C PHE A 535 27.96 1.95 20.32
N LEU A 536 27.02 2.51 21.09
CA LEU A 536 27.32 3.56 22.08
C LEU A 536 28.26 3.07 23.18
N ASP A 537 28.25 1.77 23.50
CA ASP A 537 29.12 1.20 24.53
C ASP A 537 30.53 0.91 23.99
N GLU A 538 30.69 0.82 22.66
CA GLU A 538 31.98 0.64 21.98
C GLU A 538 32.70 1.96 21.72
N LEU A 539 31.96 3.07 21.56
CA LEU A 539 32.53 4.39 21.28
C LEU A 539 33.68 4.80 22.22
N PRO A 540 33.62 4.60 23.56
CA PRO A 540 34.70 5.00 24.46
C PRO A 540 36.06 4.34 24.20
N ALA A 541 36.10 3.25 23.41
CA ALA A 541 37.36 2.60 23.03
C ALA A 541 38.14 3.38 21.95
N LEU A 542 37.52 4.35 21.27
CA LEU A 542 38.11 5.16 20.20
C LEU A 542 38.60 6.51 20.72
N VAL A 543 39.60 7.09 20.05
CA VAL A 543 40.06 8.45 20.39
C VAL A 543 38.97 9.48 20.10
N GLY A 544 38.53 10.19 21.14
CA GLY A 544 37.40 11.14 21.08
C GLY A 544 36.01 10.49 21.13
N GLY A 545 35.94 9.16 21.25
CA GLY A 545 34.67 8.45 21.29
C GLY A 545 33.91 8.59 22.61
N GLY A 546 34.59 8.92 23.72
CA GLY A 546 33.93 9.30 24.98
C GLY A 546 33.07 10.55 24.82
N ASP A 547 33.64 11.62 24.28
CA ASP A 547 32.94 12.89 24.02
C ASP A 547 31.80 12.69 23.01
N ALA A 548 32.03 11.90 21.96
CA ALA A 548 31.00 11.53 20.98
C ALA A 548 29.83 10.79 21.64
N ARG A 549 30.10 9.80 22.48
CA ARG A 549 29.06 9.04 23.20
C ARG A 549 28.25 9.97 24.09
N ASP A 550 28.91 10.82 24.86
CA ASP A 550 28.25 11.70 25.83
C ASP A 550 27.40 12.75 25.11
N ALA A 551 27.87 13.28 23.96
CA ALA A 551 27.07 14.16 23.10
C ALA A 551 25.83 13.47 22.52
N ILE A 552 25.98 12.24 21.99
CA ILE A 552 24.85 11.46 21.47
C ILE A 552 23.86 11.13 22.60
N ARG A 553 24.33 10.70 23.78
CA ARG A 553 23.47 10.41 24.93
C ARG A 553 22.72 11.65 25.40
N GLY A 554 23.39 12.81 25.49
CA GLY A 554 22.73 14.07 25.85
C GLY A 554 21.62 14.45 24.87
N PHE A 555 21.83 14.23 23.57
CA PHE A 555 20.77 14.39 22.58
C PHE A 555 19.62 13.41 22.78
N LEU A 556 19.91 12.13 23.03
CA LEU A 556 18.89 11.10 23.26
C LEU A 556 18.11 11.31 24.56
N ASP A 557 18.72 11.84 25.61
CA ASP A 557 18.04 12.14 26.87
C ASP A 557 16.96 13.23 26.70
N MET A 558 17.22 14.20 25.81
CA MET A 558 16.30 15.30 25.53
C MET A 558 15.30 14.98 24.42
N TYR A 559 15.75 14.36 23.32
CA TYR A 559 14.96 14.19 22.09
C TYR A 559 14.74 12.72 21.72
N GLY A 560 15.35 11.77 22.44
CA GLY A 560 15.34 10.36 22.09
C GLY A 560 13.97 9.66 22.23
N MET A 561 12.97 10.32 22.82
CA MET A 561 11.58 9.85 22.81
C MET A 561 10.89 10.00 21.44
N ARG A 562 11.48 10.80 20.52
CA ARG A 562 10.98 11.02 19.17
C ARG A 562 11.45 9.93 18.21
N CYS A 563 10.79 9.86 17.06
CA CYS A 563 11.20 9.10 15.89
C CYS A 563 10.40 9.56 14.66
N VAL A 564 10.79 9.09 13.47
CA VAL A 564 9.96 9.27 12.26
C VAL A 564 8.64 8.51 12.44
N GLY A 565 7.52 9.24 12.43
CA GLY A 565 6.18 8.68 12.65
C GLY A 565 5.84 8.42 14.12
N GLU A 566 6.31 9.28 15.03
CA GLU A 566 6.10 9.17 16.49
C GLU A 566 4.65 8.99 16.95
N ILE A 567 3.68 9.41 16.12
CA ILE A 567 2.24 9.22 16.32
C ILE A 567 1.90 7.73 16.58
N ASP A 568 2.61 6.80 15.92
CA ASP A 568 2.51 5.39 16.25
C ASP A 568 3.42 5.08 17.45
N ILE A 569 2.81 4.87 18.62
CA ILE A 569 3.53 4.50 19.85
C ILE A 569 4.32 3.19 19.73
N THR A 570 4.02 2.36 18.73
CA THR A 570 4.70 1.08 18.49
C THR A 570 5.94 1.18 17.60
N LYS A 571 6.24 2.38 17.06
CA LYS A 571 7.48 2.62 16.30
C LYS A 571 8.66 2.81 17.27
N PRO A 572 9.81 2.14 17.04
CA PRO A 572 10.99 2.31 17.88
C PRO A 572 11.42 3.77 17.95
N ARG A 573 11.64 4.27 19.17
CA ARG A 573 12.15 5.61 19.44
C ARG A 573 13.64 5.68 19.20
N TRP A 574 14.21 6.87 19.00
CA TRP A 574 15.65 7.02 18.83
C TRP A 574 16.45 6.55 20.06
N SER A 575 15.89 6.67 21.27
CA SER A 575 16.47 6.13 22.50
C SER A 575 16.44 4.59 22.55
N GLU A 576 15.49 3.96 21.86
CA GLU A 576 15.38 2.50 21.75
C GLU A 576 16.21 1.94 20.59
N ARG A 577 16.37 2.72 19.52
CA ARG A 577 17.10 2.35 18.30
C ARG A 577 17.99 3.49 17.79
N PRO A 578 19.12 3.80 18.46
CA PRO A 578 19.95 4.95 18.14
C PRO A 578 20.62 4.86 16.76
N THR A 579 20.76 3.66 16.19
CA THR A 579 21.30 3.46 14.83
C THR A 579 20.55 4.24 13.77
N THR A 580 19.25 4.50 13.97
CA THR A 580 18.42 5.26 13.03
C THR A 580 18.82 6.73 12.88
N LEU A 581 19.56 7.30 13.84
CA LEU A 581 20.08 8.67 13.76
C LEU A 581 21.39 8.78 12.97
N ILE A 582 22.13 7.68 12.83
CA ILE A 582 23.48 7.68 12.23
C ILE A 582 23.48 8.27 10.81
N PRO A 583 22.55 7.93 9.90
CA PRO A 583 22.57 8.51 8.55
C PRO A 583 22.43 10.03 8.53
N VAL A 584 21.55 10.58 9.39
CA VAL A 584 21.35 12.04 9.50
C VAL A 584 22.59 12.70 10.11
N LEU A 585 23.16 12.09 11.15
CA LEU A 585 24.36 12.58 11.81
C LEU A 585 25.58 12.60 10.87
N LEU A 586 25.82 11.52 10.13
CA LEU A 586 26.87 11.46 9.10
C LEU A 586 26.62 12.45 7.96
N GLY A 587 25.36 12.62 7.56
CA GLY A 587 24.96 13.64 6.60
C GLY A 587 25.31 15.05 7.09
N ASN A 588 25.05 15.34 8.37
CA ASN A 588 25.39 16.63 8.97
C ASN A 588 26.90 16.86 9.05
N ILE A 589 27.68 15.85 9.44
CA ILE A 589 29.14 15.92 9.49
C ILE A 589 29.73 16.21 8.10
N LYS A 590 29.16 15.59 7.06
CA LYS A 590 29.62 15.72 5.68
C LYS A 590 29.25 17.06 5.03
N ASN A 591 28.04 17.56 5.29
CA ASN A 591 27.46 18.65 4.51
C ASN A 591 27.51 20.02 5.21
N PHE A 592 27.84 20.07 6.51
CA PHE A 592 27.89 21.32 7.27
C PHE A 592 29.23 21.55 7.93
N GLU A 593 29.63 22.82 7.96
CA GLU A 593 30.83 23.32 8.65
C GLU A 593 30.64 23.36 10.18
N PRO A 594 31.74 23.40 10.96
CA PRO A 594 31.68 23.61 12.41
C PRO A 594 30.91 24.89 12.78
N GLY A 595 30.00 24.80 13.75
CA GLY A 595 29.22 25.93 14.22
C GLY A 595 28.03 26.32 13.32
N ALA A 596 27.72 25.51 12.28
CA ALA A 596 26.63 25.78 11.35
C ALA A 596 25.27 25.97 12.03
N GLY A 597 25.01 25.30 13.15
CA GLY A 597 23.76 25.49 13.91
C GLY A 597 23.58 26.92 14.40
N ALA A 598 24.58 27.47 15.11
CA ALA A 598 24.53 28.84 15.62
C ALA A 598 24.51 29.87 14.48
N GLN A 599 25.29 29.64 13.42
CA GLN A 599 25.31 30.52 12.25
C GLN A 599 23.97 30.57 11.54
N ARG A 600 23.28 29.43 11.37
CA ARG A 600 21.95 29.38 10.75
C ARG A 600 20.89 30.10 11.56
N PHE A 601 20.90 29.93 12.88
CA PHE A 601 19.96 30.63 13.74
C PHE A 601 20.17 32.14 13.67
N GLU A 602 21.43 32.59 13.71
CA GLU A 602 21.80 34.00 13.56
C GLU A 602 21.40 34.56 12.19
N GLN A 603 21.69 33.82 11.12
CA GLN A 603 21.34 34.19 9.75
C GLN A 603 19.83 34.37 9.60
N GLY A 604 19.02 33.41 10.06
CA GLY A 604 17.57 33.53 9.94
C GLY A 604 17.01 34.73 10.70
N ARG A 605 17.62 35.11 11.83
CA ARG A 605 17.25 36.33 12.56
C ARG A 605 17.60 37.60 11.80
N GLN A 606 18.75 37.62 11.12
CA GLN A 606 19.16 38.75 10.27
C GLN A 606 18.26 38.86 9.03
N GLU A 607 17.89 37.74 8.41
CA GLU A 607 16.95 37.69 7.28
C GLU A 607 15.56 38.17 7.68
N ALA A 608 15.04 37.73 8.84
CA ALA A 608 13.78 38.21 9.38
C ALA A 608 13.80 39.73 9.61
N TRP A 609 14.88 40.25 10.23
CA TRP A 609 15.02 41.69 10.48
C TRP A 609 15.19 42.50 9.19
N ALA A 610 15.97 42.01 8.23
CA ALA A 610 16.12 42.67 6.93
C ALA A 610 14.77 42.73 6.18
N LYS A 611 13.99 41.64 6.19
CA LYS A 611 12.66 41.63 5.58
C LYS A 611 11.69 42.56 6.29
N GLU A 612 11.76 42.67 7.62
CA GLU A 612 10.99 43.66 8.37
C GLU A 612 11.30 45.09 7.90
N GLN A 613 12.58 45.46 7.75
CA GLN A 613 12.96 46.78 7.27
C GLN A 613 12.49 47.03 5.83
N GLU A 614 12.67 46.04 4.94
CA GLU A 614 12.22 46.10 3.54
C GLU A 614 10.71 46.36 3.42
N LEU A 615 9.90 45.73 4.27
CA LEU A 615 8.43 45.89 4.24
C LEU A 615 7.96 47.22 4.85
N LEU A 616 8.80 47.90 5.63
CA LEU A 616 8.49 49.18 6.27
C LEU A 616 8.92 50.39 5.41
N GLU A 617 9.80 50.19 4.43
CA GLU A 617 10.23 51.18 3.43
C GLU A 617 9.18 51.34 2.31
#